data_AF-A0A1Y3AXU0-F1
#
_entry.id   AF-A0A1Y3AXU0-F1
#
_cell.length_a   1.000
_cell.length_b   1.000
_cell.length_c   1.000
_cell.angle_alpha   90.00
_cell.angle_beta   90.00
_cell.angle_gamma   90.00
#
_symmetry.space_group_name_H-M   'P 1'
#
loop_
_entity.id
_entity.type
_entity.pdbx_description
1 polymer ?
#
loop_
_entity_poly.entity_id
_entity_poly.type
_entity_poly.pdbx_seq_one_letter_code
_entity_poly.pdbx_strand_id
1 'polypeptide(L)'
;MVTRDERRWPIGLYNDETSRSGKIKNLEHFDNSYFCTIPILADTMEPGSRIILETTYEAIADAGIPPQSIRGTKTGVYVGINTVGMFWMNEFFSYQIF
;
A
#
# COMPACT_ATOMS: atom_id res chain seq x y z
N MET A 1 5.58 -13.59 7.35
CA MET A 1 5.12 -14.97 7.63
C MET A 1 4.44 -15.51 6.38
N VAL A 2 4.86 -16.67 5.91
CA VAL A 2 4.39 -17.27 4.65
C VAL A 2 3.14 -18.10 4.94
N THR A 3 1.98 -17.66 4.46
CA THR A 3 0.66 -18.23 4.81
C THR A 3 -0.02 -18.86 3.60
N ARG A 4 -0.64 -20.02 3.83
CA ARG A 4 -1.55 -20.67 2.89
C ARG A 4 -2.96 -20.19 3.25
N ASP A 5 -3.36 -19.09 2.63
CA ASP A 5 -4.66 -18.45 2.84
C ASP A 5 -5.21 -17.91 1.51
N GLU A 6 -6.46 -17.48 1.48
CA GLU A 6 -7.14 -17.00 0.27
C GLU A 6 -7.25 -15.47 0.17
N ARG A 7 -6.57 -14.69 1.05
CA ARG A 7 -6.73 -13.22 1.16
C ARG A 7 -6.39 -12.42 -0.11
N ARG A 8 -5.78 -13.05 -1.10
CA ARG A 8 -5.33 -12.39 -2.34
C ARG A 8 -5.87 -13.06 -3.60
N TRP A 9 -5.92 -14.39 -3.60
CA TRP A 9 -6.49 -15.20 -4.66
C TRP A 9 -6.89 -16.55 -4.07
N PRO A 10 -7.87 -17.24 -4.69
CA PRO A 10 -8.24 -18.60 -4.31
C PRO A 10 -7.05 -19.55 -4.38
N ILE A 11 -7.01 -20.54 -3.47
CA ILE A 11 -5.96 -21.56 -3.48
C ILE A 11 -6.08 -22.41 -4.75
N GLY A 12 -4.97 -22.55 -5.50
CA GLY A 12 -4.92 -23.39 -6.70
C GLY A 12 -5.29 -22.68 -8.00
N LEU A 13 -5.49 -21.36 -7.98
CA LEU A 13 -5.83 -20.57 -9.16
C LEU A 13 -4.82 -20.73 -10.32
N TYR A 14 -3.52 -20.83 -10.04
CA TYR A 14 -2.48 -20.97 -11.07
C TYR A 14 -1.86 -22.37 -11.11
N ASN A 15 -2.58 -23.40 -10.67
CA ASN A 15 -2.00 -24.74 -10.49
C ASN A 15 -0.75 -24.69 -9.58
N ASP A 16 -0.83 -23.83 -8.56
CA ASP A 16 0.30 -23.31 -7.78
C ASP A 16 1.26 -24.41 -7.30
N GLU A 17 2.47 -24.46 -7.89
CA GLU A 17 3.57 -25.32 -7.40
C GLU A 17 4.00 -24.93 -5.97
N THR A 18 3.75 -23.67 -5.58
CA THR A 18 4.07 -23.14 -4.25
C THR A 18 2.81 -22.66 -3.53
N SER A 19 2.31 -23.46 -2.58
CA SER A 19 1.11 -23.17 -1.77
C SER A 19 1.25 -22.02 -0.75
N ARG A 20 2.34 -21.26 -0.81
CA ARG A 20 2.87 -20.47 0.31
C ARG A 20 3.47 -19.16 -0.19
N SER A 21 2.87 -18.04 0.19
CA SER A 21 3.36 -16.69 -0.15
C SER A 21 3.36 -15.74 1.06
N GLY A 22 4.17 -14.69 1.02
CA GLY A 22 4.21 -13.64 2.03
C GLY A 22 3.17 -12.57 1.74
N LYS A 23 2.20 -12.39 2.64
CA LYS A 23 1.08 -11.45 2.45
C LYS A 23 1.05 -10.41 3.57
N ILE A 24 1.09 -9.15 3.20
CA ILE A 24 0.87 -8.01 4.11
C ILE A 24 -0.56 -8.08 4.65
N LYS A 25 -0.73 -7.83 5.95
CA LYS A 25 -2.04 -7.78 6.62
C LYS A 25 -2.66 -6.39 6.42
N ASN A 26 -3.98 -6.30 6.52
CA ASN A 26 -4.69 -5.02 6.68
C ASN A 26 -4.36 -4.02 5.55
N LEU A 27 -4.27 -4.50 4.31
CA LEU A 27 -3.86 -3.70 3.16
C LEU A 27 -4.89 -2.61 2.80
N GLU A 28 -6.12 -2.79 3.24
CA GLU A 28 -7.25 -1.91 3.06
C GLU A 28 -7.20 -0.65 3.94
N HIS A 29 -6.39 -0.66 5.01
CA HIS A 29 -6.33 0.44 5.96
C HIS A 29 -5.47 1.61 5.45
N PHE A 30 -5.96 2.83 5.69
CA PHE A 30 -5.23 4.08 5.46
C PHE A 30 -5.89 5.25 6.18
N ASP A 31 -5.11 6.05 6.92
CA ASP A 31 -5.61 7.28 7.55
C ASP A 31 -5.69 8.45 6.55
N ASN A 32 -6.74 8.44 5.74
CA ASN A 32 -6.94 9.47 4.72
C ASN A 32 -7.06 10.89 5.32
N SER A 33 -7.55 11.02 6.56
CA SER A 33 -7.79 12.31 7.22
C SER A 33 -6.47 12.96 7.62
N TYR A 34 -5.53 12.15 8.11
CA TYR A 34 -4.19 12.59 8.47
C TYR A 34 -3.40 13.07 7.24
N PHE A 35 -3.49 12.34 6.13
CA PHE A 35 -2.81 12.67 4.87
C PHE A 35 -3.61 13.62 3.96
N CYS A 36 -4.67 14.26 4.47
CA CYS A 36 -5.52 15.20 3.72
C CYS A 36 -6.02 14.66 2.37
N THR A 37 -6.32 13.37 2.30
CA THR A 37 -6.80 12.70 1.08
C THR A 37 -8.32 12.58 1.11
N ILE A 38 -8.98 12.93 0.01
CA ILE A 38 -10.44 12.80 -0.13
C ILE A 38 -10.81 11.30 -0.11
N PRO A 39 -11.87 10.87 0.61
CA PRO A 39 -12.18 9.44 0.79
C PRO A 39 -12.23 8.63 -0.51
N ILE A 40 -12.93 9.12 -1.53
CA ILE A 40 -13.02 8.41 -2.82
C ILE A 40 -11.65 8.28 -3.51
N LEU A 41 -10.77 9.27 -3.33
CA LEU A 41 -9.41 9.21 -3.86
C LEU A 41 -8.53 8.26 -3.04
N ALA A 42 -8.73 8.19 -1.72
CA ALA A 42 -8.03 7.24 -0.87
C ALA A 42 -8.37 5.78 -1.25
N ASP A 43 -9.62 5.52 -1.61
CA ASP A 43 -10.07 4.20 -2.07
C ASP A 43 -9.46 3.81 -3.42
N THR A 44 -9.23 4.80 -4.30
CA THR A 44 -8.60 4.57 -5.61
C THR A 44 -7.07 4.51 -5.54
N MET A 45 -6.46 4.92 -4.42
CA MET A 45 -5.02 4.85 -4.25
C MET A 45 -4.54 3.41 -4.19
N GLU A 46 -3.47 3.16 -4.95
CA GLU A 46 -2.74 1.90 -4.91
C GLU A 46 -2.26 1.64 -3.46
N PRO A 47 -2.47 0.44 -2.91
CA PRO A 47 -2.18 0.22 -1.49
C PRO A 47 -0.71 0.32 -1.09
N GLY A 48 0.23 -0.02 -1.98
CA GLY A 48 1.65 0.23 -1.75
C GLY A 48 1.94 1.71 -1.49
N SER A 49 1.29 2.61 -2.23
CA SER A 49 1.42 4.06 -2.06
C SER A 49 0.87 4.53 -0.70
N ARG A 50 -0.25 3.95 -0.25
CA ARG A 50 -0.83 4.20 1.08
C ARG A 50 0.11 3.76 2.21
N ILE A 51 0.65 2.55 2.12
CA ILE A 51 1.62 2.02 3.09
C ILE A 51 2.88 2.90 3.12
N ILE A 52 3.41 3.30 1.96
CA ILE A 52 4.63 4.11 1.90
C ILE A 52 4.43 5.44 2.64
N LEU A 53 3.26 6.08 2.53
CA LEU A 53 2.98 7.33 3.25
C LEU A 53 3.01 7.13 4.76
N GLU A 54 2.29 6.13 5.27
CA GLU A 54 2.24 5.84 6.71
C GLU A 54 3.60 5.43 7.26
N THR A 55 4.26 4.46 6.62
CA THR A 55 5.56 3.95 7.09
C THR A 55 6.66 5.01 7.02
N THR A 56 6.62 5.91 6.04
CA THR A 56 7.60 7.03 5.98
C THR A 56 7.40 7.97 7.15
N TYR A 57 6.14 8.29 7.48
CA TYR A 57 5.84 9.13 8.64
C TYR A 57 6.26 8.45 9.95
N GLU A 58 5.94 7.18 10.13
CA GLU A 58 6.34 6.38 11.28
C GLU A 58 7.86 6.33 11.43
N ALA A 59 8.61 6.14 10.35
CA ALA A 59 10.07 6.10 10.38
C ALA A 59 10.69 7.44 10.81
N ILE A 60 10.12 8.57 10.37
CA ILE A 60 10.57 9.90 10.79
C ILE A 60 10.28 10.10 12.30
N ALA A 61 9.10 9.68 12.76
CA ALA A 61 8.71 9.77 14.16
C ALA A 61 9.55 8.86 15.06
N ASP A 62 9.84 7.63 14.62
CA ASP A 62 10.70 6.66 15.31
C ASP A 62 12.13 7.19 15.50
N ALA A 63 12.64 7.93 14.51
CA ALA A 63 13.93 8.64 14.62
C ALA A 63 13.90 9.83 15.61
N GLY A 64 12.76 10.14 16.22
CA GLY A 64 12.58 11.28 17.12
C GLY A 64 12.61 12.64 16.42
N ILE A 65 12.46 12.66 15.10
CA ILE A 65 12.50 13.88 14.28
C ILE A 65 11.08 14.45 14.18
N PRO A 66 10.82 15.70 14.60
CA PRO A 66 9.53 16.33 14.38
C PRO A 66 9.28 16.47 12.86
N PRO A 67 8.20 15.91 12.29
CA PRO A 67 7.94 15.95 10.85
C PRO A 67 7.84 17.38 10.27
N GLN A 68 7.46 18.36 11.09
CA GLN A 68 7.41 19.75 10.70
C GLN A 68 8.81 20.35 10.49
N SER A 69 9.84 19.79 11.14
CA SER A 69 11.23 20.29 11.04
C SER A 69 11.89 19.99 9.70
N ILE A 70 11.44 18.95 8.99
CA ILE A 70 11.94 18.60 7.65
C ILE A 70 11.22 19.35 6.53
N ARG A 71 10.09 20.00 6.81
CA ARG A 71 9.30 20.72 5.81
C ARG A 71 10.08 21.92 5.26
N GLY A 72 10.20 21.99 3.93
CA GLY A 72 10.92 23.09 3.24
C GLY A 72 12.45 22.95 3.28
N THR A 73 12.98 21.87 3.84
CA THR A 73 14.41 21.55 3.77
C THR A 73 14.77 20.93 2.42
N LYS A 74 16.07 20.77 2.15
CA LYS A 74 16.58 20.07 0.96
C LYS A 74 16.57 18.54 1.14
N THR A 75 15.50 18.00 1.71
CA THR A 75 15.34 16.55 1.92
C THR A 75 14.83 15.90 0.64
N GLY A 76 15.55 14.89 0.14
CA GLY A 76 15.14 14.09 -1.01
C GLY A 76 14.38 12.82 -0.60
N VAL A 77 13.49 12.34 -1.47
CA VAL A 77 12.75 11.08 -1.29
C VAL A 77 13.10 10.14 -2.46
N TYR A 78 13.52 8.93 -2.13
CA TYR A 78 13.85 7.89 -3.12
C TYR A 78 13.05 6.63 -2.79
N VAL A 79 12.33 6.09 -3.78
CA VAL A 79 11.47 4.92 -3.60
C VAL A 79 11.84 3.86 -4.63
N GLY A 80 12.16 2.65 -4.16
CA GLY A 80 12.38 1.50 -5.03
C GLY A 80 11.06 0.80 -5.33
N ILE A 81 10.59 0.86 -6.58
CA ILE A 81 9.35 0.21 -7.02
C ILE A 81 9.63 -0.62 -8.26
N ASN A 82 9.31 -1.92 -8.19
CA ASN A 82 9.43 -2.84 -9.33
C ASN A 82 8.08 -3.09 -10.02
N THR A 83 6.97 -2.99 -9.28
CA THR A 83 5.63 -3.22 -9.80
C THR A 83 4.71 -2.14 -9.26
N VAL A 84 4.08 -1.37 -10.16
CA VAL A 84 3.00 -0.44 -9.83
C VAL A 84 1.68 -1.03 -10.29
N GLY A 85 0.79 -1.37 -9.36
CA GLY A 85 -0.67 -1.40 -9.51
C GLY A 85 -1.36 -2.05 -10.73
N MET A 86 -0.69 -2.71 -11.67
CA MET A 86 -1.33 -3.15 -12.92
C MET A 86 -2.45 -4.17 -12.66
N PHE A 87 -2.33 -4.96 -11.59
CA PHE A 87 -3.41 -5.80 -11.07
C PHE A 87 -4.54 -5.02 -10.37
N TRP A 88 -4.20 -3.96 -9.63
CA TRP A 88 -5.17 -3.13 -8.91
C TRP A 88 -6.07 -2.31 -9.85
N MET A 89 -5.51 -1.80 -10.95
CA MET A 89 -6.31 -1.07 -11.95
C MET A 89 -7.36 -1.99 -12.60
N ASN A 90 -7.00 -3.23 -12.95
CA ASN A 90 -7.94 -4.16 -13.60
C ASN A 90 -9.13 -4.54 -12.72
N GLU A 91 -8.90 -4.81 -11.43
CA GLU A 91 -9.99 -5.07 -10.50
C GLU A 91 -10.84 -3.82 -10.24
N PHE A 92 -10.22 -2.67 -10.01
CA PHE A 92 -10.95 -1.43 -9.72
C PHE A 92 -11.88 -1.00 -10.87
N PHE A 93 -11.41 -1.06 -12.12
CA PHE A 93 -12.28 -0.77 -13.28
C PHE A 93 -13.36 -1.83 -13.48
N SER A 94 -13.12 -3.09 -13.11
CA SER A 94 -14.12 -4.16 -13.21
C SER A 94 -15.30 -3.95 -12.24
N TYR A 95 -15.05 -3.34 -11.07
CA TYR A 95 -16.09 -3.07 -10.06
C TYR A 95 -16.85 -1.74 -10.26
N GLN A 96 -16.44 -0.87 -11.20
CA GLN A 96 -17.08 0.44 -11.45
C GLN A 96 -17.78 0.57 -12.82
N ILE A 97 -17.71 -0.44 -13.70
CA ILE A 97 -18.30 -0.40 -15.05
C ILE A 97 -19.60 -1.26 -15.15
N PHE A 98 -20.20 -1.63 -14.02
CA PHE A 98 -21.57 -2.16 -13.95
C PHE A 98 -22.36 -1.53 -12.80
#